data_AF-A0A4R1RJG7-F1
#
_entry.id   AF-A0A4R1RJG7-F1
#
_cell.length_a   1.000
_cell.length_b   1.000
_cell.length_c   1.000
_cell.angle_alpha   90.00
_cell.angle_beta   90.00
_cell.angle_gamma   90.00
#
_symmetry.space_group_name_H-M   'P 1'
#
loop_
_entity.id
_entity.type
_entity.pdbx_description
1 polymer ?
#
loop_
_entity_poly.entity_id
_entity_poly.type
_entity_poly.pdbx_seq_one_letter_code
_entity_poly.pdbx_strand_id
1 'polypeptide(L)'
;MAVHRFIPTLFHNVIGTKPTALSIADGDTVVTRTIDAAGFDEEGVQRASGPNPMNGPISVEDAEPGDALKVEILEMTPTRDSGFTRNILAANVLDPEAIRELPPSAKANWTIDREALTARLSEPITGLEAFVLPLAL
;
A
#
# COMPACT_ATOMS: atom_id res chain seq x y z
N MET A 1 4.30 -21.73 16.12
CA MET A 1 3.90 -20.59 15.29
C MET A 1 3.05 -19.67 16.13
N ALA A 2 3.63 -18.54 16.53
CA ALA A 2 2.95 -17.47 17.21
C ALA A 2 2.26 -16.53 16.19
N VAL A 3 1.27 -15.79 16.68
CA VAL A 3 0.63 -14.71 15.93
C VAL A 3 0.99 -13.38 16.59
N HIS A 4 1.70 -12.53 15.86
CA HIS A 4 2.13 -11.21 16.31
C HIS A 4 1.19 -10.13 15.77
N ARG A 5 0.74 -9.22 16.64
CA ARG A 5 0.02 -8.02 16.22
C ARG A 5 0.96 -6.84 16.25
N PHE A 6 1.43 -6.42 15.07
CA PHE A 6 2.40 -5.35 14.92
C PHE A 6 1.72 -4.03 14.56
N ILE A 7 1.74 -3.07 15.47
CA ILE A 7 1.26 -1.70 15.24
C ILE A 7 2.50 -0.81 15.04
N PRO A 8 2.80 -0.37 13.81
CA PRO A 8 3.96 0.46 13.54
C PRO A 8 3.79 1.86 14.14
N THR A 9 4.82 2.36 14.82
CA THR A 9 4.88 3.75 15.33
C THR A 9 5.95 4.58 14.60
N LEU A 10 6.79 3.93 13.80
CA LEU A 10 7.83 4.53 12.98
C LEU A 10 7.77 3.91 11.59
N PHE A 11 8.03 4.74 10.58
CA PHE A 11 8.04 4.34 9.19
C PHE A 11 9.34 4.79 8.51
N HIS A 12 9.74 4.07 7.48
CA HIS A 12 10.98 4.35 6.75
C HIS A 12 10.73 4.45 5.24
N ASN A 13 11.26 5.48 4.60
CA ASN A 13 11.26 5.61 3.13
C ASN A 13 12.51 5.00 2.46
N VAL A 14 13.36 4.32 3.24
CA VAL A 14 14.61 3.72 2.78
C VAL A 14 14.70 2.29 3.30
N ILE A 15 15.03 1.36 2.41
CA ILE A 15 15.37 -0.03 2.78
C ILE A 15 16.85 -0.06 3.15
N GLY A 16 17.15 -0.52 4.36
CA GLY A 16 18.52 -0.67 4.86
C GLY A 16 18.54 -1.02 6.35
N THR A 17 19.72 -1.03 6.94
CA THR A 17 19.90 -1.33 8.37
C THR A 17 19.22 -0.26 9.23
N LYS A 18 18.20 -0.68 9.99
CA LYS A 18 17.48 0.13 10.99
C LYS A 18 17.30 -0.71 12.26
N PRO A 19 17.05 -0.10 13.42
CA PRO A 19 16.66 -0.84 14.60
C PRO A 19 15.44 -1.72 14.30
N THR A 20 15.50 -2.98 14.70
CA THR A 20 14.40 -3.93 14.55
C THR A 20 13.17 -3.45 15.31
N ALA A 21 12.02 -3.40 14.64
CA ALA A 21 10.75 -3.02 15.23
C ALA A 21 9.97 -4.22 15.83
N LEU A 22 10.22 -5.42 15.30
CA LEU A 22 9.68 -6.69 15.77
C LEU A 22 10.64 -7.83 15.42
N SER A 23 10.86 -8.78 16.33
CA SER A 23 11.55 -10.04 16.04
C SER A 23 10.54 -11.19 16.05
N ILE A 24 10.65 -12.11 15.09
CA ILE A 24 9.78 -13.27 14.93
C ILE A 24 10.59 -14.53 14.64
N ALA A 25 10.04 -15.71 14.94
CA ALA A 25 10.61 -16.98 14.51
C ALA A 25 10.11 -17.38 13.10
N ASP A 26 10.81 -18.31 12.45
CA ASP A 26 10.31 -18.91 11.19
C ASP A 26 8.93 -19.58 11.40
N GLY A 27 8.06 -19.41 10.41
CA GLY A 27 6.66 -19.88 10.45
C GLY A 27 5.71 -19.04 11.31
N ASP A 28 6.15 -17.97 11.97
CA ASP A 28 5.25 -17.06 12.67
C ASP A 28 4.38 -16.23 11.71
N THR A 29 3.22 -15.79 12.19
CA THR A 29 2.31 -14.92 11.45
C THR A 29 2.35 -13.51 12.01
N VAL A 30 2.44 -12.50 11.13
CA VAL A 30 2.35 -11.09 11.52
C VAL A 30 1.07 -10.48 10.97
N VAL A 31 0.25 -9.92 11.85
CA VAL A 31 -0.90 -9.08 11.51
C VAL A 31 -0.50 -7.63 11.74
N THR A 32 -0.50 -6.82 10.68
CA THR A 32 -0.15 -5.40 10.74
C THR A 32 -1.09 -4.56 9.89
N ARG A 33 -1.05 -3.24 10.09
CA ARG A 33 -1.72 -2.26 9.24
C ARG A 33 -0.68 -1.41 8.55
N THR A 34 -0.91 -1.09 7.29
CA THR A 34 -0.06 -0.22 6.48
C THR A 34 -0.68 1.16 6.38
N ILE A 35 0.15 2.18 6.25
CA ILE A 35 -0.26 3.50 5.76
C ILE A 35 -0.16 3.53 4.23
N ASP A 36 -0.88 4.44 3.58
CA ASP A 36 -0.83 4.54 2.12
C ASP A 36 0.51 5.11 1.61
N ALA A 37 0.72 5.07 0.30
CA ALA A 37 1.95 5.54 -0.34
C ALA A 37 2.25 7.05 -0.13
N ALA A 38 1.25 7.84 0.25
CA ALA A 38 1.38 9.25 0.60
C ALA A 38 1.65 9.47 2.11
N GLY A 39 1.52 8.41 2.91
CA GLY A 39 1.84 8.38 4.34
C GLY A 39 0.65 8.61 5.27
N PHE A 40 -0.58 8.37 4.81
CA PHE A 40 -1.80 8.51 5.60
C PHE A 40 -2.32 7.16 6.09
N ASP A 41 -2.77 7.11 7.35
CA ASP A 41 -3.34 5.91 7.96
C ASP A 41 -4.83 5.69 7.62
N GLU A 42 -5.45 4.70 8.28
CA GLU A 42 -6.86 4.36 8.12
C GLU A 42 -7.82 5.49 8.53
N GLU A 43 -7.39 6.39 9.42
CA GLU A 43 -8.16 7.54 9.91
C GLU A 43 -7.92 8.79 9.04
N GLY A 44 -7.05 8.69 8.02
CA GLY A 44 -6.66 9.83 7.18
C GLY A 44 -5.70 10.79 7.88
N VAL A 45 -5.02 10.34 8.94
CA VAL A 45 -3.98 11.10 9.64
C VAL A 45 -2.63 10.84 8.98
N GLN A 46 -1.89 11.90 8.69
CA GLN A 46 -0.54 11.77 8.12
C GLN A 46 0.43 11.27 9.20
N ARG A 47 0.98 10.06 9.01
CA ARG A 47 1.94 9.43 9.92
C ARG A 47 3.38 9.50 9.43
N ALA A 48 3.57 9.65 8.12
CA ALA A 48 4.88 9.76 7.50
C ALA A 48 4.83 10.60 6.22
N SER A 49 6.00 11.00 5.73
CA SER A 49 6.13 11.55 4.38
C SER A 49 6.13 10.43 3.34
N GLY A 50 5.49 10.65 2.20
CA GLY A 50 5.70 9.82 1.01
C GLY A 50 7.06 10.04 0.33
N PRO A 51 7.43 9.21 -0.66
CA PRO A 51 6.65 8.08 -1.16
C PRO A 51 6.92 6.78 -0.38
N ASN A 52 5.91 5.91 -0.34
CA ASN A 52 6.00 4.51 0.10
C ASN A 52 6.70 4.31 1.46
N PRO A 53 6.25 4.98 2.53
CA PRO A 53 6.77 4.73 3.87
C PRO A 53 6.47 3.29 4.29
N MET A 54 7.50 2.55 4.68
CA MET A 54 7.41 1.12 4.99
C MET A 54 7.33 0.86 6.50
N ASN A 55 6.54 -0.16 6.85
CA ASN A 55 6.51 -0.78 8.16
C ASN A 55 7.84 -1.50 8.45
N GLY A 56 8.18 -1.66 9.74
CA GLY A 56 9.32 -2.48 10.18
C GLY A 56 10.62 -1.68 10.40
N PRO A 57 11.80 -2.33 10.30
CA PRO A 57 12.01 -3.72 9.85
C PRO A 57 11.51 -4.78 10.84
N ILE A 58 11.16 -5.95 10.30
CA ILE A 58 10.87 -7.15 11.08
C ILE A 58 12.07 -8.10 10.92
N SER A 59 12.67 -8.53 12.03
CA SER A 59 13.77 -9.49 12.04
C SER A 59 13.21 -10.90 12.13
N VAL A 60 13.71 -11.81 11.30
CA VAL A 60 13.44 -13.25 11.41
C VAL A 60 14.64 -13.88 12.13
N GLU A 61 14.38 -14.62 13.20
CA GLU A 61 15.42 -15.31 13.97
C GLU A 61 16.19 -16.29 13.09
N ASP A 62 17.51 -16.38 13.33
CA ASP A 62 18.45 -17.26 12.63
C ASP A 62 18.59 -17.08 11.10
N ALA A 63 17.92 -16.08 10.49
CA ALA A 63 18.09 -15.77 9.08
C ALA A 63 19.45 -15.12 8.80
N GLU A 64 20.24 -15.70 7.89
CA GLU A 64 21.60 -15.29 7.56
C GLU A 64 21.77 -14.86 6.08
N PRO A 65 22.83 -14.10 5.74
CA PRO A 65 23.15 -13.81 4.34
C PRO A 65 23.32 -15.09 3.51
N GLY A 66 22.50 -15.23 2.47
CA GLY A 66 22.45 -16.42 1.63
C GLY A 66 21.12 -17.17 1.72
N ASP A 67 20.36 -16.92 2.79
CA ASP A 67 19.00 -17.46 2.95
C ASP A 67 17.98 -16.72 2.09
N ALA A 68 16.80 -17.33 1.98
CA ALA A 68 15.62 -16.74 1.36
C ALA A 68 14.49 -16.59 2.37
N LEU A 69 13.90 -15.40 2.45
CA LEU A 69 12.65 -15.18 3.18
C LEU A 69 11.46 -15.52 2.29
N LYS A 70 10.69 -16.54 2.65
CA LYS A 70 9.38 -16.81 2.04
C LYS A 70 8.32 -16.05 2.83
N VAL A 71 7.78 -14.98 2.23
CA VAL A 71 6.64 -14.25 2.80
C VAL A 71 5.36 -14.70 2.10
N GLU A 72 4.44 -15.29 2.85
CA GLU A 72 3.11 -15.67 2.36
C GLU A 72 2.09 -14.63 2.83
N ILE A 73 1.42 -13.96 1.88
CA ILE A 73 0.33 -13.04 2.19
C ILE A 73 -0.93 -13.87 2.39
N LEU A 74 -1.31 -14.08 3.65
CA LEU A 74 -2.48 -14.90 4.02
C LEU A 74 -3.80 -14.18 3.76
N GLU A 75 -3.86 -12.88 4.06
CA GLU A 75 -5.03 -12.04 3.92
C GLU A 75 -4.60 -10.57 3.74
N MET A 76 -5.32 -9.83 2.89
CA MET A 76 -5.15 -8.40 2.73
C MET A 76 -6.51 -7.74 2.49
N THR A 77 -6.92 -6.85 3.38
CA THR A 77 -8.22 -6.17 3.31
C THR A 77 -8.07 -4.67 3.47
N PRO A 78 -8.87 -3.83 2.79
CA PRO A 78 -8.84 -2.38 2.99
C PRO A 78 -9.16 -1.99 4.44
N THR A 79 -8.34 -1.11 5.02
CA THR A 79 -8.55 -0.61 6.38
C THR A 79 -9.47 0.60 6.44
N ARG A 80 -9.73 1.26 5.30
CA ARG A 80 -10.62 2.42 5.17
C ARG A 80 -11.46 2.37 3.89
N ASP A 81 -12.46 3.23 3.81
CA ASP A 81 -13.42 3.37 2.72
C ASP A 81 -12.94 4.27 1.56
N SER A 82 -11.64 4.60 1.55
CA SER A 82 -11.05 5.50 0.55
C SER A 82 -9.68 5.07 0.06
N GLY A 83 -9.43 5.33 -1.22
CA GLY A 83 -8.16 5.07 -1.90
C GLY A 83 -7.78 6.22 -2.82
N PHE A 84 -6.59 6.15 -3.42
CA PHE A 84 -6.21 7.13 -4.44
C PHE A 84 -5.34 6.51 -5.53
N THR A 85 -5.40 7.11 -6.71
CA THR A 85 -4.45 6.90 -7.81
C THR A 85 -3.95 8.25 -8.34
N ARG A 86 -2.95 8.20 -9.22
CA ARG A 86 -2.65 9.32 -10.12
C ARG A 86 -3.43 9.09 -11.41
N ASN A 87 -4.00 10.15 -11.98
CA ASN A 87 -4.85 10.08 -13.17
C ASN A 87 -4.10 10.08 -14.50
N ILE A 88 -2.77 9.89 -14.49
CA ILE A 88 -1.95 9.86 -15.69
C ILE A 88 -1.28 8.50 -15.83
N LEU A 89 -1.06 8.10 -17.08
CA LEU A 89 -0.21 6.97 -17.40
C LEU A 89 1.25 7.31 -17.11
N ALA A 90 2.04 6.31 -16.72
CA ALA A 90 3.47 6.47 -16.57
C ALA A 90 4.12 6.76 -17.93
N ALA A 91 5.03 7.73 -18.01
CA ALA A 91 5.61 8.15 -19.28
C ALA A 91 6.32 7.01 -20.04
N ASN A 92 6.84 6.01 -19.33
CA ASN A 92 7.54 4.87 -19.90
C ASN A 92 6.63 3.80 -20.53
N VAL A 93 5.30 3.94 -20.44
CA VAL A 93 4.35 3.06 -21.15
C VAL A 93 3.74 3.71 -22.40
N LEU A 94 4.23 4.90 -22.77
CA LEU A 94 3.73 5.68 -23.89
C LEU A 94 4.82 5.88 -24.94
N ASP A 95 4.39 6.07 -26.18
CA ASP A 95 5.27 6.58 -27.22
C ASP A 95 5.77 7.99 -26.86
N PRO A 96 7.04 8.32 -27.14
CA PRO A 96 7.63 9.61 -26.78
C PRO A 96 6.82 10.84 -27.23
N GLU A 97 6.16 10.76 -28.39
CA GLU A 97 5.32 11.81 -28.95
C GLU A 97 4.09 12.10 -28.08
N ALA A 98 3.47 11.07 -27.51
CA ALA A 98 2.26 11.18 -26.70
C ALA A 98 2.52 11.78 -25.31
N ILE A 99 3.75 11.73 -24.80
CA ILE A 99 4.11 12.24 -23.47
C ILE A 99 3.81 13.74 -23.36
N ARG A 100 4.03 14.52 -24.43
CA ARG A 100 3.84 15.97 -24.45
C ARG A 100 2.37 16.39 -24.34
N GLU A 101 1.46 15.48 -24.64
CA GLU A 101 0.01 15.72 -24.65
C GLU A 101 -0.65 15.31 -23.33
N LEU A 102 0.10 14.69 -22.41
CA LEU A 102 -0.44 14.28 -21.12
C LEU A 102 -0.92 15.49 -20.30
N PRO A 103 -2.09 15.38 -19.65
CA PRO A 103 -2.52 16.40 -18.71
C PRO A 103 -1.60 16.41 -17.47
N PRO A 104 -1.61 17.48 -16.67
CA PRO A 104 -0.94 17.50 -15.38
C PRO A 104 -1.40 16.34 -14.49
N SER A 105 -0.46 15.72 -13.78
CA SER A 105 -0.78 14.68 -12.81
C SER A 105 -1.62 15.24 -11.67
N ALA A 106 -2.81 14.68 -11.49
CA ALA A 106 -3.70 14.96 -10.37
C ALA A 106 -3.96 13.69 -9.56
N LYS A 107 -4.37 13.88 -8.30
CA LYS A 107 -4.86 12.79 -7.45
C LYS A 107 -6.30 12.52 -7.85
N ALA A 108 -6.63 11.25 -8.13
CA ALA A 108 -8.00 10.78 -8.24
C ALA A 108 -8.34 9.99 -6.96
N ASN A 109 -9.40 10.37 -6.28
CA ASN A 109 -9.86 9.69 -5.07
C ASN A 109 -10.86 8.59 -5.43
N TRP A 110 -10.80 7.49 -4.68
CA TRP A 110 -11.68 6.34 -4.83
C TRP A 110 -12.48 6.14 -3.56
N THR A 111 -13.74 5.77 -3.71
CA THR A 111 -14.58 5.27 -2.63
C THR A 111 -14.57 3.74 -2.69
N ILE A 112 -14.28 3.11 -1.56
CA ILE A 112 -14.16 1.66 -1.40
C ILE A 112 -15.34 1.19 -0.54
N ASP A 113 -16.15 0.29 -1.08
CA ASP A 113 -17.14 -0.45 -0.32
C ASP A 113 -16.47 -1.72 0.23
N ARG A 114 -16.25 -1.76 1.55
CA ARG A 114 -15.58 -2.88 2.23
C ARG A 114 -16.49 -4.08 2.46
N GLU A 115 -17.80 -3.91 2.35
CA GLU A 115 -18.76 -5.02 2.48
C GLU A 115 -18.96 -5.68 1.12
N ALA A 116 -19.21 -4.86 0.08
CA ALA A 116 -19.38 -5.35 -1.28
C ALA A 116 -18.05 -5.69 -1.98
N LEU A 117 -16.91 -5.31 -1.39
CA LEU A 117 -15.57 -5.47 -1.96
C LEU A 117 -15.44 -4.85 -3.35
N THR A 118 -15.87 -3.60 -3.47
CA THR A 118 -15.81 -2.84 -4.72
C THR A 118 -15.18 -1.46 -4.53
N ALA A 119 -14.74 -0.86 -5.63
CA ALA A 119 -14.26 0.51 -5.67
C ALA A 119 -14.85 1.27 -6.86
N ARG A 120 -15.08 2.57 -6.67
CA ARG A 120 -15.47 3.52 -7.72
C ARG A 120 -14.78 4.86 -7.52
N LEU A 121 -14.71 5.68 -8.58
CA LEU A 121 -14.24 7.06 -8.45
C LEU A 121 -15.15 7.84 -7.50
N SER A 122 -14.56 8.60 -6.58
CA SER A 122 -15.33 9.47 -5.68
C SER A 122 -15.97 10.65 -6.43
N GLU A 123 -15.30 11.13 -7.47
CA GLU A 123 -15.80 12.12 -8.42
C GLU A 123 -15.85 11.47 -9.82
N PRO A 124 -16.98 10.83 -10.19
CA PRO A 124 -17.08 10.18 -11.49
C PRO A 124 -17.02 11.19 -12.63
N ILE A 125 -16.38 10.80 -13.73
CA ILE A 125 -16.35 11.57 -14.97
C ILE A 125 -17.47 11.13 -15.89
N THR A 126 -17.87 12.00 -16.82
CA THR A 126 -18.94 11.74 -17.78
C THR A 126 -18.72 10.42 -18.53
N GLY A 127 -19.71 9.53 -18.50
CA GLY A 127 -19.68 8.21 -19.11
C GLY A 127 -19.17 7.09 -18.20
N LEU A 128 -18.63 7.40 -17.02
CA LEU A 128 -18.15 6.44 -16.02
C LEU A 128 -18.89 6.54 -14.68
N GLU A 129 -20.06 7.18 -14.64
CA GLU A 129 -20.84 7.39 -13.41
C GLU A 129 -21.25 6.07 -12.73
N ALA A 130 -21.50 5.04 -13.53
CA ALA A 130 -21.85 3.69 -13.07
C ALA A 130 -20.66 2.71 -13.05
N PHE A 131 -19.43 3.21 -13.28
CA PHE A 131 -18.24 2.35 -13.34
C PHE A 131 -17.81 1.93 -11.93
N VAL A 132 -17.97 0.64 -11.64
CA VAL A 132 -17.61 0.00 -10.37
C VAL A 132 -16.72 -1.20 -10.66
N LEU A 133 -15.59 -1.29 -9.96
CA LEU A 133 -14.63 -2.37 -10.09
C LEU A 133 -14.65 -3.26 -8.84
N PRO A 134 -14.52 -4.59 -8.97
CA PRO A 134 -14.28 -5.45 -7.83
C PRO A 134 -12.86 -5.22 -7.29
N LEU A 135 -12.68 -5.43 -5.99
CA LEU A 135 -11.34 -5.55 -5.41
C LEU A 135 -10.76 -6.93 -5.74
N ALA A 136 -9.46 -6.97 -6.06
CA ALA A 136 -8.71 -8.21 -6.16
C ALA A 136 -8.15 -8.54 -4.76
N LEU A 137 -8.84 -9.45 -4.07
CA LEU A 137 -8.40 -9.99 -2.78
C LEU A 137 -7.73 -11.35 -2.96
#